data_AF-A0A251UUM3-F1
#
_entry.id   AF-A0A251UUM3-F1
#
_cell.length_a   1.000
_cell.length_b   1.000
_cell.length_c   1.000
_cell.angle_alpha   90.00
_cell.angle_beta   90.00
_cell.angle_gamma   90.00
#
_symmetry.space_group_name_H-M   'P 1'
#
loop_
_entity.id
_entity.type
_entity.pdbx_description
1 polymer ?
#
loop_
_entity_poly.entity_id
_entity_poly.type
_entity_poly.pdbx_seq_one_letter_code
_entity_poly.pdbx_strand_id
1 'polypeptide(L)'
;MAYDNAVSALGKICQFYRDSIDSTHIIPAWLSCLPIKGDLIEAKVVHELLCSMVERSDMELLGPNNQYVPKIVLVFAEHSHWILHLLLHTLNYVEAITSQGYG
;
A
#
# COMPACT_ATOMS: atom_id res chain seq x y z
N MET A 1 4.26 -10.49 10.27
CA MET A 1 3.68 -11.85 10.13
C MET A 1 2.27 -11.93 10.71
N ALA A 2 2.01 -12.13 12.01
CA ALA A 2 0.62 -12.33 12.48
C ALA A 2 -0.32 -11.12 12.26
N TYR A 3 0.14 -9.91 12.58
CA TYR A 3 -0.60 -8.67 12.32
C TYR A 3 -0.88 -8.45 10.83
N ASP A 4 0.16 -8.59 10.00
CA ASP A 4 0.07 -8.41 8.55
C ASP A 4 -0.95 -9.38 7.93
N ASN A 5 -0.93 -10.65 8.35
CA ASN A 5 -1.89 -11.67 7.92
C ASN A 5 -3.33 -11.31 8.35
N ALA A 6 -3.50 -10.76 9.56
CA ALA A 6 -4.80 -10.31 10.04
C ALA A 6 -5.34 -9.12 9.22
N VAL A 7 -4.49 -8.14 8.90
CA VAL A 7 -4.84 -7.00 8.04
C VAL A 7 -5.22 -7.48 6.63
N SER A 8 -4.48 -8.45 6.08
CA SER A 8 -4.82 -9.08 4.79
C SER A 8 -6.14 -9.83 4.82
N ALA A 9 -6.37 -10.65 5.85
CA ALA A 9 -7.63 -11.36 6.04
C ALA A 9 -8.81 -10.38 6.15
N LEU A 10 -8.64 -9.28 6.89
CA LEU A 10 -9.66 -8.24 7.00
C LEU A 10 -9.96 -7.58 5.65
N GLY A 11 -8.94 -7.33 4.82
CA GLY A 11 -9.11 -6.81 3.46
C GLY A 11 -9.91 -7.76 2.56
N LYS A 12 -9.65 -9.08 2.66
CA LYS A 12 -10.43 -10.11 1.94
C LYS A 12 -11.90 -10.11 2.39
N ILE A 13 -12.15 -9.98 3.69
CA ILE A 13 -13.51 -9.87 4.22
C ILE A 13 -14.20 -8.60 3.68
N CYS A 14 -13.51 -7.46 3.68
CA CYS A 14 -14.02 -6.21 3.11
C CYS A 14 -14.36 -6.34 1.62
N GLN A 15 -13.59 -7.11 0.84
CA GLN A 15 -13.84 -7.29 -0.59
C GLN A 15 -15.01 -8.24 -0.87
N PHE A 16 -15.02 -9.41 -0.23
CA PHE A 16 -15.93 -10.50 -0.60
C PHE A 16 -17.21 -10.56 0.22
N TYR A 17 -17.21 -9.97 1.42
CA TYR A 17 -18.33 -10.02 2.37
C TYR A 17 -18.79 -8.63 2.81
N ARG A 18 -18.59 -7.61 1.95
CA ARG A 18 -18.91 -6.21 2.27
C ARG A 18 -20.36 -6.00 2.74
N ASP A 19 -21.30 -6.72 2.14
CA ASP A 19 -22.74 -6.58 2.43
C ASP A 19 -23.15 -7.29 3.73
N SER A 20 -22.25 -8.12 4.29
CA SER A 20 -22.47 -8.88 5.52
C SER A 20 -21.84 -8.23 6.75
N ILE A 21 -21.19 -7.08 6.58
CA ILE A 21 -20.47 -6.37 7.63
C ILE A 21 -20.84 -4.88 7.61
N ASP A 22 -20.50 -4.16 8.68
CA ASP A 22 -20.57 -2.70 8.68
C ASP A 22 -19.39 -2.11 7.87
N SER A 23 -19.52 -2.14 6.54
CA SER A 23 -18.50 -1.69 5.59
C SER A 23 -18.06 -0.24 5.83
N THR A 24 -18.99 0.60 6.31
CA THR A 24 -18.77 2.04 6.54
C THR A 24 -17.76 2.31 7.65
N HIS A 25 -17.64 1.41 8.62
CA HIS A 25 -16.69 1.51 9.71
C HIS A 25 -15.46 0.62 9.50
N ILE A 26 -15.65 -0.58 8.96
CA ILE A 26 -14.57 -1.58 8.87
C ILE A 26 -13.59 -1.25 7.74
N ILE A 27 -14.06 -0.76 6.59
CA ILE A 27 -13.16 -0.42 5.47
C ILE A 27 -12.21 0.73 5.85
N PRO A 28 -12.68 1.84 6.47
CA PRO A 28 -11.78 2.88 6.95
C PRO A 28 -10.80 2.39 8.01
N ALA A 29 -11.24 1.51 8.93
CA ALA A 29 -10.36 0.92 9.93
C ALA A 29 -9.26 0.06 9.29
N TRP A 30 -9.63 -0.78 8.31
CA TRP A 30 -8.66 -1.56 7.52
C TRP A 30 -7.68 -0.66 6.77
N LEU A 31 -8.15 0.40 6.10
CA LEU A 31 -7.30 1.36 5.38
C LEU A 31 -6.31 2.06 6.32
N SER A 32 -6.70 2.34 7.57
CA SER A 32 -5.83 2.96 8.57
C SER A 32 -4.62 2.09 8.93
N CYS A 33 -4.75 0.76 8.80
CA CYS A 33 -3.69 -0.21 9.08
C CYS A 33 -2.63 -0.30 7.97
N LEU A 34 -2.83 0.36 6.83
CA LEU A 34 -1.94 0.29 5.67
C LEU A 34 -0.85 1.38 5.69
N PRO A 35 0.32 1.15 5.04
CA PRO A 35 0.72 -0.08 4.36
C PRO A 35 1.25 -1.16 5.30
N ILE A 36 1.16 -2.41 4.86
CA ILE A 36 1.89 -3.53 5.46
C ILE A 36 3.37 -3.42 5.07
N LYS A 37 4.27 -3.56 6.05
CA LYS A 37 5.73 -3.44 5.85
C LYS A 37 6.51 -4.72 6.11
N GLY A 38 5.96 -5.61 6.94
CA GLY A 38 6.67 -6.81 7.41
C GLY A 38 6.61 -7.95 6.41
N ASP A 39 5.40 -8.44 6.12
CA ASP A 39 5.17 -9.53 5.18
C ASP A 39 4.93 -9.01 3.76
N LEU A 40 5.92 -9.17 2.88
CA LEU A 40 5.86 -8.70 1.49
C LEU A 40 4.83 -9.46 0.64
N ILE A 41 4.52 -10.71 1.00
CA ILE A 41 3.51 -11.50 0.29
C ILE A 41 2.14 -10.91 0.60
N GLU A 42 1.84 -10.68 1.88
CA GLU A 42 0.57 -10.08 2.28
C GLU A 42 0.47 -8.60 1.88
N ALA A 43 1.57 -7.86 1.88
CA ALA A 43 1.61 -6.49 1.36
C ALA A 43 1.17 -6.42 -0.11
N LYS A 44 1.66 -7.35 -0.95
CA LYS A 44 1.25 -7.44 -2.35
C LYS A 44 -0.26 -7.74 -2.48
N VAL A 45 -0.76 -8.72 -1.72
CA VAL A 45 -2.19 -9.07 -1.72
C VAL A 45 -3.06 -7.88 -1.33
N VAL A 46 -2.68 -7.18 -0.25
CA VAL A 46 -3.42 -6.01 0.24
C VAL A 46 -3.35 -4.83 -0.72
N HIS A 47 -2.25 -4.65 -1.43
CA HIS A 47 -2.13 -3.64 -2.47
C HIS A 47 -3.05 -3.95 -3.67
N GLU A 48 -3.12 -5.20 -4.11
CA GLU A 48 -4.05 -5.63 -5.17
C GLU A 48 -5.52 -5.44 -4.75
N LEU A 49 -5.84 -5.73 -3.49
CA LEU A 49 -7.15 -5.47 -2.89
C LEU A 49 -7.49 -3.96 -2.91
N LEU A 50 -6.57 -3.12 -2.47
CA LEU A 50 -6.74 -1.67 -2.45
C LEU A 50 -6.97 -1.12 -3.87
N CYS A 51 -6.16 -1.55 -4.86
CA CYS A 51 -6.37 -1.19 -6.26
C CYS A 51 -7.76 -1.58 -6.73
N SER A 52 -8.19 -2.82 -6.47
CA SER A 52 -9.49 -3.32 -6.90
C SER A 52 -10.66 -2.50 -6.32
N MET A 53 -10.55 -2.05 -5.07
CA MET A 53 -11.58 -1.22 -4.41
C MET A 53 -11.57 0.23 -4.94
N VAL A 54 -10.39 0.78 -5.25
CA VAL A 54 -10.25 2.11 -5.89
C VAL A 54 -10.82 2.10 -7.31
N GLU A 55 -10.51 1.08 -8.11
CA GLU A 55 -11.01 0.94 -9.49
C GLU A 55 -12.54 0.84 -9.55
N ARG A 56 -13.16 0.18 -8.58
CA ARG A 56 -14.63 0.15 -8.42
C ARG A 56 -15.22 1.44 -7.86
N SER A 57 -14.39 2.39 -7.42
CA SER A 57 -14.82 3.62 -6.76
C SER A 57 -15.68 3.37 -5.52
N ASP A 58 -15.28 2.39 -4.69
CA ASP A 58 -16.02 2.03 -3.48
C ASP A 58 -16.13 3.23 -2.52
N MET A 59 -17.36 3.67 -2.21
CA MET A 59 -17.59 4.91 -1.48
C MET A 59 -17.16 4.87 -0.02
N GLU A 60 -17.27 3.70 0.60
CA GLU A 60 -16.80 3.44 1.95
C GLU A 60 -15.27 3.48 2.05
N LEU A 61 -14.57 3.20 0.94
CA LEU A 61 -13.12 3.33 0.85
C LEU A 61 -12.68 4.78 0.62
N LEU A 62 -13.30 5.49 -0.33
CA LEU A 62 -12.95 6.88 -0.64
C LEU A 62 -13.38 7.85 0.48
N GLY A 63 -14.45 7.48 1.18
CA GLY A 63 -15.07 8.26 2.23
C GLY A 63 -15.89 9.45 1.70
N PRO A 64 -16.71 10.07 2.57
CA PRO A 64 -17.41 11.30 2.24
C PRO A 64 -16.43 12.37 1.72
N ASN A 65 -16.78 13.03 0.62
CA ASN A 65 -15.95 14.05 -0.02
C ASN A 65 -14.51 13.60 -0.33
N ASN A 66 -14.30 12.30 -0.60
CA ASN A 66 -12.99 11.73 -0.90
C ASN A 66 -11.94 11.93 0.20
N GLN A 67 -12.38 12.07 1.46
CA GLN A 67 -11.50 12.38 2.59
C GLN A 67 -10.37 11.36 2.81
N TYR A 68 -10.51 10.12 2.34
CA TYR A 68 -9.49 9.07 2.49
C TYR A 68 -8.53 8.95 1.30
N VAL A 69 -8.78 9.66 0.19
CA VAL A 69 -7.89 9.66 -0.99
C VAL A 69 -6.44 10.02 -0.65
N PRO A 70 -6.14 11.04 0.19
CA PRO A 70 -4.76 11.33 0.57
C PRO A 70 -4.03 10.14 1.21
N LYS A 71 -4.73 9.36 2.06
CA LYS A 71 -4.17 8.16 2.69
C LYS A 71 -3.92 7.06 1.65
N ILE A 72 -4.83 6.85 0.72
CA ILE A 72 -4.69 5.88 -0.38
C ILE A 72 -3.46 6.22 -1.23
N VAL A 73 -3.30 7.49 -1.60
CA VAL A 73 -2.13 7.96 -2.36
C VAL A 73 -0.83 7.73 -1.58
N LEU A 74 -0.82 8.00 -0.27
CA LEU A 74 0.36 7.72 0.57
C LEU A 74 0.72 6.24 0.60
N VAL A 75 -0.28 5.34 0.71
CA VAL A 75 -0.07 3.89 0.69
C VAL A 75 0.57 3.45 -0.63
N PHE A 76 0.11 3.97 -1.77
CA PHE A 76 0.70 3.69 -3.08
C PHE A 76 2.11 4.31 -3.24
N ALA A 77 2.30 5.53 -2.74
CA ALA A 77 3.58 6.24 -2.83
C ALA A 77 4.69 5.63 -1.98
N GLU A 78 4.34 4.92 -0.89
CA GLU A 78 5.33 4.32 0.01
C GLU A 78 6.30 3.41 -0.76
N HIS A 79 5.83 2.60 -1.72
CA HIS A 79 6.69 1.72 -2.53
C HIS A 79 7.53 2.49 -3.56
N SER A 80 6.99 3.59 -4.12
CA SER A 80 7.72 4.45 -5.04
C SER A 80 8.89 5.17 -4.37
N HIS A 81 8.78 5.50 -3.09
CA HIS A 81 9.88 6.12 -2.34
C HIS A 81 11.07 5.16 -2.18
N TRP A 82 10.82 3.88 -1.85
CA TRP A 82 11.88 2.87 -1.76
C TRP A 82 12.57 2.62 -3.11
N ILE A 83 11.80 2.57 -4.21
CA ILE A 83 12.36 2.43 -5.55
C ILE A 83 13.22 3.63 -5.92
N LEU A 84 12.76 4.86 -5.67
CA LEU A 84 13.53 6.07 -5.95
C LEU A 84 14.81 6.13 -5.12
N HIS A 85 14.74 5.80 -3.82
CA HIS A 85 15.90 5.78 -2.94
C HIS A 85 16.93 4.71 -3.34
N LEU A 86 16.46 3.51 -3.73
CA LEU A 86 17.33 2.44 -4.25
C LEU A 86 18.01 2.87 -5.56
N LEU A 87 17.25 3.45 -6.49
CA LEU A 87 17.78 3.95 -7.76
C LEU A 87 18.85 5.03 -7.54
N LEU A 88 18.58 6.02 -6.69
CA LEU A 88 19.55 7.06 -6.33
C LEU A 88 20.82 6.45 -5.71
N HIS A 89 20.67 5.50 -4.79
CA HIS A 89 21.82 4.84 -4.17
C HIS A 89 22.65 4.04 -5.18
N THR A 90 21.99 3.31 -6.10
CA THR A 90 22.69 2.58 -7.16
C THR A 90 23.38 3.50 -8.17
N LEU A 91 22.76 4.62 -8.54
CA LEU A 91 23.35 5.62 -9.42
C LEU A 91 24.59 6.25 -8.77
N ASN A 92 24.49 6.68 -7.52
CA ASN A 92 25.62 7.23 -6.76
C ASN A 92 26.77 6.22 -6.61
N TYR A 93 26.46 4.93 -6.41
CA TYR A 93 27.47 3.87 -6.32
C TYR A 93 28.19 3.63 -7.66
N VAL A 94 27.46 3.65 -8.78
CA VAL A 94 28.06 3.53 -10.12
C VAL A 94 28.95 4.73 -10.44
N GLU A 95 28.52 5.95 -10.11
CA GLU A 95 29.34 7.16 -10.26
C GLU A 95 30.62 7.14 -9.39
N ALA A 96 30.53 6.59 -8.17
CA ALA A 96 31.69 6.40 -7.30
C ALA A 96 32.71 5.41 -7.89
N ILE A 97 32.26 4.35 -8.58
CA ILE A 97 33.16 3.39 -9.23
C ILE A 97 33.78 4.00 -10.48
N THR A 98 33.01 4.69 -11.32
CA THR A 98 33.53 5.29 -12.55
C THR A 98 34.53 6.40 -12.25
N SER A 99 34.31 7.19 -11.19
CA SER A 99 35.27 8.22 -10.76
C SER A 99 36.59 7.68 -10.19
N GLN A 100 36.62 6.44 -9.67
CA GLN A 100 37.86 5.80 -9.22
C GLN A 100 38.64 5.06 -10.33
N GLY A 101 38.02 4.83 -11.49
CA GLY A 101 38.66 4.15 -12.64
C GLY A 101 39.48 5.05 -13.57
N TYR A 102 39.55 6.36 -13.31
CA TYR A 102 40.28 7.36 -14.12
C TYR A 102 41.51 7.93 -13.38
N GLY A 103 42.23 7.09 -12.63
CA GLY A 103 43.50 7.42 -11.97
C GLY A 103 44.67 6.64 -12.55
#